data_AF-A0A0P0CI47-F1
#
_entry.id   AF-A0A0P0CI47-F1
#
_cell.length_a   1.000
_cell.length_b   1.000
_cell.length_c   1.000
_cell.angle_alpha   90.00
_cell.angle_beta   90.00
_cell.angle_gamma   90.00
#
_symmetry.space_group_name_H-M   'P 1'
#
loop_
_entity.id
_entity.type
_entity.pdbx_description
1 polymer ?
#
loop_
_entity_poly.entity_id
_entity_poly.type
_entity_poly.pdbx_seq_one_letter_code
_entity_poly.pdbx_strand_id
1 'polypeptide(L)'
;MLGYYIIIGAIALVSWLVSNQLKRKFEKYSKVHLRNGMSGAEIAQKMLADHGIRDVEVISTPGRLTDHYNPKNKTVNLSEAVYNQRNAAAAAVAAHECGHAVQHAQAYEWLKMRSALVPVVSVTSGMSQWIVFGGLALMAAENLVGGMGFYVAVAGLIMMAFATLFSVVTLPVEYDASNRALAWLKSKNIVSPEEYKGSEDALKWAARTYLVAAIGAIASLLYWALQVFGSRD
;
A
#
# COMPACT_ATOMS: atom_id res chain seq x y z
N MET A 1 25.04 3.16 -14.07
CA MET A 1 25.16 3.73 -12.70
C MET A 1 24.55 5.14 -12.57
N LEU A 2 25.02 6.18 -13.26
CA LEU A 2 24.45 7.54 -13.12
C LEU A 2 22.94 7.62 -13.42
N GLY A 3 22.49 6.98 -14.51
CA GLY A 3 21.06 6.92 -14.85
C GLY A 3 20.19 6.24 -13.78
N TYR A 4 20.71 5.23 -13.09
CA TYR A 4 20.02 4.57 -11.98
C TYR A 4 19.77 5.53 -10.81
N TYR A 5 20.81 6.27 -10.41
CA TYR A 5 20.72 7.21 -9.30
C TYR A 5 19.79 8.37 -9.61
N ILE A 6 19.69 8.80 -10.87
CA ILE A 6 18.71 9.80 -11.29
C ILE A 6 17.29 9.25 -11.16
N ILE A 7 17.03 8.03 -11.65
CA ILE A 7 15.70 7.39 -11.58
C ILE A 7 15.28 7.21 -10.12
N ILE A 8 16.13 6.60 -9.29
CA ILE A 8 15.82 6.38 -7.87
C ILE A 8 15.73 7.69 -7.11
N GLY A 9 16.61 8.65 -7.37
CA GLY A 9 16.56 9.97 -6.74
C GLY A 9 15.24 10.67 -7.03
N ALA A 10 14.77 10.63 -8.28
CA ALA A 10 13.49 11.20 -8.67
C ALA A 10 12.30 10.48 -8.01
N ILE A 11 12.27 9.14 -8.03
CA ILE A 11 11.21 8.35 -7.38
C ILE A 11 11.20 8.59 -5.88
N ALA A 12 12.36 8.62 -5.22
CA ALA A 12 12.48 8.86 -3.80
C ALA A 12 11.98 10.27 -3.44
N LEU A 13 12.33 11.29 -4.23
CA LEU A 13 11.83 12.65 -4.04
C LEU A 13 10.30 12.72 -4.17
N VAL A 14 9.73 12.13 -5.22
CA VAL A 14 8.28 12.10 -5.42
C VAL A 14 7.59 11.32 -4.29
N SER A 15 8.15 10.18 -3.88
CA SER A 15 7.63 9.36 -2.77
C SER A 15 7.61 10.15 -1.46
N TRP A 16 8.69 10.90 -1.19
CA TRP A 16 8.79 11.77 -0.02
C TRP A 16 7.77 12.91 -0.07
N LEU A 17 7.61 13.58 -1.23
CA LEU A 17 6.63 14.64 -1.41
C LEU A 17 5.19 14.15 -1.20
N VAL A 18 4.83 13.01 -1.77
CA VAL A 18 3.49 12.41 -1.63
C VAL A 18 3.24 11.97 -0.18
N SER A 19 4.22 11.31 0.45
CA SER A 19 4.11 10.90 1.86
C SER A 19 3.96 12.09 2.80
N ASN A 20 4.71 13.17 2.56
CA ASN A 20 4.57 14.41 3.33
C ASN A 20 3.21 15.07 3.12
N GLN A 21 2.68 15.07 1.89
CA GLN A 21 1.33 15.56 1.65
C GLN A 21 0.28 14.72 2.36
N LEU A 22 0.36 13.39 2.30
CA LEU A 22 -0.54 12.50 3.06
C LEU A 22 -0.55 12.87 4.55
N LYS A 23 0.62 13.01 5.17
CA LYS A 23 0.74 13.41 6.58
C LYS A 23 0.07 14.77 6.84
N ARG A 24 0.33 15.77 6.00
CA ARG A 24 -0.28 17.11 6.11
C ARG A 24 -1.80 17.06 5.96
N LYS A 25 -2.33 16.23 5.06
CA LYS A 25 -3.78 16.05 4.90
C LYS A 25 -4.39 15.36 6.10
N PHE A 26 -3.76 14.29 6.60
CA PHE A 26 -4.22 13.61 7.80
C PHE A 26 -4.27 14.56 9.01
N GLU A 27 -3.22 15.38 9.22
CA GLU A 27 -3.20 16.41 10.26
C GLU A 27 -4.24 17.51 10.08
N LYS A 28 -4.53 17.89 8.83
CA LYS A 28 -5.58 18.87 8.54
C LYS A 28 -6.96 18.30 8.87
N TYR A 29 -7.24 17.09 8.42
CA TYR A 29 -8.56 16.47 8.53
C TYR A 29 -8.83 15.82 9.87
N SER A 30 -7.81 15.59 10.69
CA SER A 30 -7.99 15.22 12.10
C SER A 30 -8.61 16.33 12.95
N LYS A 31 -8.57 17.58 12.48
CA LYS A 31 -9.19 18.74 13.14
C LYS A 31 -10.65 18.97 12.72
N VAL A 32 -11.10 18.32 11.64
CA VAL A 32 -12.47 18.42 11.14
C VAL A 32 -13.32 17.39 11.87
N HIS A 33 -13.99 17.81 12.93
CA HIS A 33 -14.81 16.92 13.76
C HIS A 33 -16.10 16.51 13.05
N LEU A 34 -16.53 15.26 13.26
CA LEU A 34 -17.76 14.75 12.67
C LEU A 34 -18.97 15.29 13.41
N ARG A 35 -19.95 15.80 12.66
CA ARG A 35 -21.23 16.26 13.25
C ARG A 35 -22.02 15.16 13.94
N ASN A 36 -21.89 13.91 13.49
CA ASN A 36 -22.59 12.78 14.07
C ASN A 36 -21.96 12.25 15.38
N GLY A 37 -20.77 12.75 15.75
CA GLY A 37 -20.07 12.35 16.97
C GLY A 37 -19.53 10.92 17.00
N MET A 38 -19.61 10.16 15.90
CA MET A 38 -19.13 8.78 15.86
C MET A 38 -17.61 8.70 15.91
N SER A 39 -17.08 7.77 16.69
CA SER A 39 -15.67 7.40 16.72
C SER A 39 -15.30 6.50 15.54
N GLY A 40 -14.01 6.37 15.23
CA GLY A 40 -13.52 5.43 14.22
C GLY A 40 -13.97 3.99 14.49
N ALA A 41 -13.98 3.56 15.76
CA ALA A 41 -14.47 2.24 16.16
C ALA A 41 -15.98 2.05 15.83
N GLU A 42 -16.82 3.03 16.19
CA GLU A 42 -18.26 2.97 15.90
C GLU A 42 -18.54 3.00 14.40
N ILE A 43 -17.77 3.77 13.64
CA ILE A 43 -17.86 3.83 12.17
C ILE A 43 -17.52 2.47 11.57
N ALA A 44 -16.42 1.86 12.01
CA ALA A 44 -15.99 0.55 11.52
C ALA A 44 -17.04 -0.53 11.85
N GLN A 45 -17.48 -0.61 13.10
CA GLN A 45 -18.52 -1.54 13.53
C GLN A 45 -19.82 -1.36 12.73
N LYS A 46 -20.23 -0.10 12.51
CA LYS A 46 -21.42 0.21 11.72
C LYS A 46 -21.26 -0.21 10.26
N MET A 47 -20.12 0.06 9.63
CA MET A 47 -19.88 -0.32 8.24
C MET A 47 -19.89 -1.83 8.06
N LEU A 48 -19.24 -2.58 8.95
CA LEU A 48 -19.25 -4.04 8.94
C LEU A 48 -20.68 -4.58 9.09
N ALA A 49 -21.43 -4.07 10.08
CA ALA A 49 -22.81 -4.46 10.31
C ALA A 49 -23.73 -4.16 9.12
N ASP A 50 -23.60 -2.98 8.50
CA ASP A 50 -24.37 -2.58 7.32
C ASP A 50 -24.07 -3.48 6.09
N HIS A 51 -22.91 -4.14 6.06
CA HIS A 51 -22.53 -5.13 5.03
C HIS A 51 -22.79 -6.58 5.45
N GLY A 52 -23.40 -6.82 6.62
CA GLY A 52 -23.69 -8.16 7.12
C GLY A 52 -22.47 -8.94 7.63
N ILE A 53 -21.34 -8.27 7.84
CA ILE A 53 -20.10 -8.88 8.33
C ILE A 53 -20.13 -8.90 9.86
N ARG A 54 -20.14 -10.10 10.45
CA ARG A 54 -20.27 -10.31 11.91
C ARG A 54 -19.11 -11.09 12.53
N ASP A 55 -18.24 -11.63 11.70
CA ASP A 55 -17.09 -12.44 12.05
C ASP A 55 -15.77 -11.64 11.99
N VAL A 56 -15.87 -10.31 11.90
CA VAL A 56 -14.74 -9.39 11.92
C VAL A 56 -14.81 -8.51 13.17
N GLU A 57 -13.75 -8.57 13.97
CA GLU A 57 -13.63 -7.75 15.18
C GLU A 57 -12.94 -6.41 14.88
N VAL A 58 -13.36 -5.35 15.57
CA VAL A 58 -12.71 -4.03 15.49
C VAL A 58 -11.89 -3.85 16.77
N ILE A 59 -10.57 -3.71 16.63
CA ILE A 59 -9.65 -3.62 17.76
C ILE A 59 -8.75 -2.38 17.66
N SER A 60 -8.25 -1.93 18.80
CA SER A 60 -7.29 -0.82 18.85
C SER A 60 -5.86 -1.34 18.89
N THR A 61 -4.97 -0.71 18.11
CA THR A 61 -3.53 -0.97 18.14
C THR A 61 -2.76 0.28 18.55
N PRO A 62 -1.67 0.15 19.33
CA PRO A 62 -0.84 1.29 19.69
C PRO A 62 -0.27 2.03 18.49
N GLY A 63 -0.02 3.33 18.66
CA GLY A 63 0.68 4.17 17.68
C GLY A 63 -0.23 4.96 16.73
N ARG A 64 0.29 5.28 15.54
CA ARG A 64 -0.37 6.09 14.50
C ARG A 64 -0.07 5.49 13.13
N LEU A 65 -1.04 5.52 12.22
CA LEU A 65 -0.90 4.98 10.85
C LEU A 65 -0.47 3.50 10.85
N THR A 66 -0.93 2.76 11.86
CA THR A 66 -0.78 1.31 12.02
C THR A 66 -2.06 0.56 11.64
N ASP A 67 -3.02 1.30 11.09
CA ASP A 67 -4.34 0.85 10.70
C ASP A 67 -4.23 -0.18 9.56
N HIS A 68 -4.86 -1.34 9.74
CA HIS A 68 -4.93 -2.37 8.70
C HIS A 68 -6.03 -3.41 9.00
N TYR A 69 -6.65 -3.94 7.94
CA TYR A 69 -7.41 -5.18 8.00
C TYR A 69 -6.51 -6.42 7.94
N ASN A 70 -6.72 -7.35 8.87
CA ASN A 70 -6.05 -8.65 8.89
C ASN A 70 -7.04 -9.76 8.47
N PRO A 71 -6.90 -10.34 7.26
CA PRO A 71 -7.79 -11.39 6.78
C PRO A 71 -7.61 -12.74 7.50
N LYS A 72 -6.43 -13.00 8.09
CA LYS A 72 -6.14 -14.26 8.79
C LYS A 72 -6.87 -14.34 10.13
N ASN A 73 -6.81 -13.25 10.89
CA ASN A 73 -7.43 -13.17 12.21
C ASN A 73 -8.84 -12.54 12.14
N LYS A 74 -9.25 -12.05 10.96
CA LYS A 74 -10.49 -11.31 10.74
C LYS A 74 -10.62 -10.13 11.71
N THR A 75 -9.63 -9.25 11.72
CA THR A 75 -9.66 -8.04 12.56
C THR A 75 -9.46 -6.78 11.73
N VAL A 76 -10.26 -5.75 12.00
CA VAL A 76 -9.97 -4.37 11.61
C VAL A 76 -9.19 -3.74 12.76
N ASN A 77 -7.89 -3.54 12.54
CA ASN A 77 -6.97 -2.99 13.52
C ASN A 77 -6.88 -1.49 13.27
N LEU A 78 -7.33 -0.67 14.22
CA LEU A 78 -7.26 0.78 14.10
C LEU A 78 -6.27 1.33 15.12
N SER A 79 -5.39 2.21 14.69
CA SER A 79 -4.50 2.96 15.57
C SER A 79 -5.31 3.73 16.62
N GLU A 80 -4.77 3.95 17.82
CA GLU A 80 -5.46 4.72 18.86
C GLU A 80 -5.91 6.11 18.38
N ALA A 81 -5.15 6.69 17.43
CA ALA A 81 -5.44 7.97 16.79
C ALA A 81 -6.60 7.92 15.78
N VAL A 82 -7.09 6.75 15.42
CA VAL A 82 -8.26 6.53 14.58
C VAL A 82 -9.40 5.94 15.41
N TYR A 83 -9.11 4.88 16.17
CA TYR A 83 -10.08 4.13 16.96
C TYR A 83 -10.95 5.03 17.86
N ASN A 84 -10.32 5.94 18.60
CA ASN A 84 -10.99 6.80 19.58
C ASN A 84 -11.44 8.16 19.03
N GLN A 85 -11.00 8.53 17.84
CA GLN A 85 -11.15 9.88 17.30
C GLN A 85 -12.45 10.04 16.51
N ARG A 86 -13.00 11.26 16.54
CA ARG A 86 -14.33 11.61 15.99
C ARG A 86 -14.19 12.69 14.91
N ASN A 87 -13.35 12.43 13.91
CA ASN A 87 -13.01 13.39 12.87
C ASN A 87 -13.00 12.75 11.47
N ALA A 88 -12.94 13.59 10.44
CA ALA A 88 -13.02 13.17 9.04
C ALA A 88 -11.88 12.21 8.63
N ALA A 89 -10.69 12.37 9.21
CA ALA A 89 -9.56 11.46 8.98
C ALA A 89 -9.82 10.07 9.60
N ALA A 90 -10.32 10.02 10.83
CA ALA A 90 -10.69 8.77 11.50
C ALA A 90 -11.82 8.04 10.77
N ALA A 91 -12.86 8.77 10.33
CA ALA A 91 -13.93 8.22 9.50
C ALA A 91 -13.41 7.59 8.21
N ALA A 92 -12.49 8.30 7.53
CA ALA A 92 -11.91 7.85 6.27
C ALA A 92 -11.12 6.55 6.44
N VAL A 93 -10.19 6.51 7.41
CA VAL A 93 -9.34 5.33 7.64
C VAL A 93 -10.15 4.15 8.15
N ALA A 94 -11.03 4.36 9.14
CA ALA A 94 -11.87 3.28 9.67
C ALA A 94 -12.75 2.65 8.58
N ALA A 95 -13.37 3.48 7.72
CA ALA A 95 -14.16 2.99 6.61
C ALA A 95 -13.30 2.32 5.52
N HIS A 96 -12.08 2.81 5.27
CA HIS A 96 -11.14 2.19 4.33
C HIS A 96 -10.73 0.78 4.76
N GLU A 97 -10.37 0.58 6.04
CA GLU A 97 -10.04 -0.74 6.56
C GLU A 97 -11.24 -1.70 6.52
N CYS A 98 -12.44 -1.18 6.78
CA CYS A 98 -13.67 -1.95 6.56
C CYS A 98 -13.91 -2.25 5.07
N GLY A 99 -13.45 -1.40 4.16
CA GLY A 99 -13.42 -1.65 2.72
C GLY A 99 -12.65 -2.93 2.39
N HIS A 100 -11.49 -3.17 3.02
CA HIS A 100 -10.76 -4.43 2.88
C HIS A 100 -11.50 -5.63 3.47
N ALA A 101 -12.20 -5.46 4.60
CA ALA A 101 -13.05 -6.51 5.14
C ALA A 101 -14.21 -6.86 4.18
N VAL A 102 -14.81 -5.86 3.54
CA VAL A 102 -15.85 -6.05 2.51
C VAL A 102 -15.29 -6.74 1.27
N GLN A 103 -14.10 -6.35 0.79
CA GLN A 103 -13.41 -7.04 -0.30
C GLN A 103 -13.18 -8.52 0.03
N HIS A 104 -12.76 -8.81 1.26
CA HIS A 104 -12.52 -10.18 1.72
C HIS A 104 -13.82 -10.98 1.75
N ALA A 105 -14.89 -10.43 2.32
CA ALA A 105 -16.21 -11.07 2.36
C ALA A 105 -16.79 -11.32 0.96
N GLN A 106 -16.52 -10.44 -0.01
CA GLN A 106 -16.94 -10.57 -1.41
C GLN A 106 -15.96 -11.36 -2.28
N ALA A 107 -14.92 -11.95 -1.68
CA ALA A 107 -13.95 -12.77 -2.39
C ALA A 107 -13.23 -12.04 -3.56
N TYR A 108 -12.99 -10.74 -3.40
CA TYR A 108 -12.40 -9.87 -4.42
C TYR A 108 -11.05 -10.39 -4.93
N GLU A 109 -10.96 -10.61 -6.23
CA GLU A 109 -9.86 -11.35 -6.88
C GLU A 109 -8.49 -10.70 -6.66
N TRP A 110 -8.41 -9.38 -6.77
CA TRP A 110 -7.15 -8.64 -6.58
C TRP A 110 -6.66 -8.73 -5.14
N LEU A 111 -7.57 -8.74 -4.15
CA LEU A 111 -7.19 -8.94 -2.75
C LEU A 111 -6.64 -10.35 -2.53
N LYS A 112 -7.26 -11.38 -3.13
CA LYS A 112 -6.75 -12.76 -3.06
C LYS A 112 -5.35 -12.86 -3.68
N MET A 113 -5.13 -12.25 -4.83
CA MET A 113 -3.82 -12.25 -5.49
C MET A 113 -2.79 -11.50 -4.65
N ARG A 114 -3.13 -10.33 -4.09
CA ARG A 114 -2.27 -9.60 -3.14
C ARG A 114 -1.87 -10.49 -1.97
N SER A 115 -2.83 -11.13 -1.31
CA SER A 115 -2.58 -12.01 -0.16
C SER A 115 -1.70 -13.20 -0.50
N ALA A 116 -1.85 -13.80 -1.69
CA ALA A 116 -1.01 -14.90 -2.15
C ALA A 116 0.45 -14.47 -2.43
N LEU A 117 0.66 -13.21 -2.84
CA LEU A 117 1.99 -12.66 -3.13
C LEU A 117 2.76 -12.24 -1.87
N VAL A 118 2.08 -11.93 -0.76
CA VAL A 118 2.72 -11.50 0.51
C VAL A 118 3.88 -12.41 0.96
N PRO A 119 3.73 -13.74 1.08
CA PRO A 119 4.84 -14.59 1.55
C PRO A 119 6.02 -14.61 0.58
N VAL A 120 5.75 -14.52 -0.73
CA VAL A 120 6.81 -14.44 -1.75
C VAL A 120 7.58 -13.14 -1.57
N VAL A 121 6.87 -12.02 -1.47
CA VAL A 121 7.51 -10.70 -1.37
C VAL A 121 8.17 -10.46 -0.02
N SER A 122 7.70 -11.07 1.07
CA SER A 122 8.39 -10.98 2.37
C SER A 122 9.80 -11.58 2.35
N VAL A 123 10.04 -12.58 1.50
CA VAL A 123 11.37 -13.19 1.33
C VAL A 123 12.21 -12.38 0.33
N THR A 124 11.58 -11.76 -0.67
CA THR A 124 12.30 -11.05 -1.74
C THR A 124 12.57 -9.57 -1.45
N SER A 125 11.75 -8.92 -0.61
CA SER A 125 11.81 -7.47 -0.39
C SER A 125 13.10 -7.10 0.35
N GLY A 126 13.83 -6.13 -0.21
CA GLY A 126 15.12 -5.66 0.30
C GLY A 126 16.33 -6.43 -0.23
N MET A 127 16.21 -7.73 -0.53
CA MET A 127 17.33 -8.55 -1.04
C MET A 127 17.49 -8.49 -2.56
N SER A 128 16.40 -8.32 -3.31
CA SER A 128 16.40 -8.35 -4.78
C SER A 128 17.43 -7.41 -5.40
N GLN A 129 17.51 -6.17 -4.90
CA GLN A 129 18.46 -5.17 -5.39
C GLN A 129 19.92 -5.61 -5.16
N TRP A 130 20.25 -6.11 -3.96
CA TRP A 130 21.61 -6.59 -3.66
C TRP A 130 22.01 -7.80 -4.50
N ILE A 131 21.05 -8.69 -4.79
CA ILE A 131 21.29 -9.87 -5.63
C ILE A 131 21.52 -9.45 -7.09
N VAL A 132 20.77 -8.48 -7.61
CA VAL A 132 21.04 -7.93 -8.96
C VAL A 132 22.42 -7.28 -9.01
N PHE A 133 22.76 -6.42 -8.04
CA PHE A 133 24.09 -5.79 -7.98
C PHE A 133 25.21 -6.81 -7.84
N GLY A 134 25.05 -7.81 -6.96
CA GLY A 134 26.03 -8.87 -6.77
C GLY A 134 26.22 -9.71 -8.03
N GLY A 135 25.14 -10.03 -8.73
CA GLY A 135 25.19 -10.74 -10.01
C GLY A 135 25.95 -9.95 -11.07
N LEU A 136 25.66 -8.66 -11.22
CA LEU A 136 26.37 -7.78 -12.16
C LEU A 136 27.85 -7.59 -11.79
N ALA A 137 28.17 -7.48 -10.49
CA ALA A 137 29.57 -7.40 -10.04
C ALA A 137 30.33 -8.71 -10.34
N LEU A 138 29.70 -9.86 -10.16
CA LEU A 138 30.25 -11.16 -10.52
C LEU A 138 30.41 -11.33 -12.04
N MET A 139 29.51 -10.75 -12.84
CA MET A 139 29.67 -10.69 -14.31
C MET A 139 30.88 -9.83 -14.69
N ALA A 140 31.07 -8.66 -14.07
CA ALA A 140 32.20 -7.79 -14.35
C ALA A 140 33.56 -8.37 -13.89
N ALA A 141 33.54 -9.26 -12.90
CA ALA A 141 34.72 -9.93 -12.37
C ALA A 141 35.04 -11.25 -13.10
N GLU A 142 34.88 -11.29 -14.43
CA GLU A 142 34.90 -12.49 -15.31
C GLU A 142 35.93 -13.59 -14.96
N ASN A 143 37.06 -13.23 -14.33
CA ASN A 143 38.13 -14.14 -13.92
C ASN A 143 37.87 -15.03 -12.68
N LEU A 144 36.78 -14.84 -11.92
CA LEU A 144 36.60 -15.55 -10.63
C LEU A 144 35.55 -16.68 -10.61
N VAL A 145 34.47 -16.62 -11.41
CA VAL A 145 33.29 -17.49 -11.17
C VAL A 145 32.53 -17.96 -12.44
N GLY A 146 33.19 -18.07 -13.59
CA GLY A 146 32.71 -18.90 -14.73
C GLY A 146 31.24 -18.69 -15.17
N GLY A 147 30.81 -17.43 -15.35
CA GLY A 147 29.47 -17.11 -15.88
C GLY A 147 28.30 -17.21 -14.89
N MET A 148 28.53 -17.56 -13.61
CA MET A 148 27.46 -17.62 -12.59
C MET A 148 26.81 -16.26 -12.29
N GLY A 149 27.52 -15.15 -12.51
CA GLY A 149 27.00 -13.80 -12.23
C GLY A 149 25.70 -13.47 -12.98
N PHE A 150 25.53 -13.96 -14.20
CA PHE A 150 24.31 -13.76 -14.98
C PHE A 150 23.10 -14.43 -14.32
N TYR A 151 23.24 -15.69 -13.90
CA TYR A 151 22.16 -16.42 -13.23
C TYR A 151 21.77 -15.77 -11.91
N VAL A 152 22.76 -15.26 -11.16
CA VAL A 152 22.53 -14.49 -9.93
C VAL A 152 21.78 -13.20 -10.24
N ALA A 153 22.18 -12.46 -11.28
CA ALA A 153 21.50 -11.23 -11.69
C ALA A 153 20.04 -11.49 -12.13
N VAL A 154 19.80 -12.55 -12.89
CA VAL A 154 18.45 -12.98 -13.31
C VAL A 154 17.60 -13.42 -12.12
N ALA A 155 18.17 -14.15 -11.15
CA ALA A 155 17.46 -14.49 -9.93
C ALA A 155 17.01 -13.21 -9.17
N GLY A 156 17.90 -12.21 -9.08
CA GLY A 156 17.56 -10.90 -8.52
C GLY A 156 16.45 -10.19 -9.30
N LEU A 157 16.45 -10.27 -10.63
CA LEU A 157 15.38 -9.71 -11.47
C LEU A 157 14.04 -10.41 -11.25
N ILE A 158 14.02 -11.73 -11.12
CA ILE A 158 12.78 -12.49 -10.82
C ILE A 158 12.23 -12.05 -9.46
N MET A 159 13.08 -11.93 -8.45
CA MET A 159 12.70 -11.45 -7.13
C MET A 159 12.11 -10.03 -7.19
N MET A 160 12.73 -9.14 -7.97
CA MET A 160 12.22 -7.79 -8.21
C MET A 160 10.91 -7.80 -8.99
N ALA A 161 10.74 -8.68 -9.98
CA ALA A 161 9.50 -8.81 -10.73
C ALA A 161 8.32 -9.20 -9.84
N PHE A 162 8.51 -10.10 -8.86
CA PHE A 162 7.48 -10.40 -7.85
C PHE A 162 7.14 -9.19 -6.98
N ALA A 163 8.15 -8.42 -6.56
CA ALA A 163 7.91 -7.19 -5.80
C ALA A 163 7.14 -6.14 -6.62
N THR A 164 7.51 -5.95 -7.89
CA THR A 164 6.81 -5.07 -8.84
C THR A 164 5.37 -5.53 -9.06
N LEU A 165 5.15 -6.83 -9.29
CA LEU A 165 3.82 -7.41 -9.43
C LEU A 165 2.97 -7.13 -8.19
N PHE A 166 3.51 -7.34 -6.99
CA PHE A 166 2.81 -7.04 -5.74
C PHE A 166 2.43 -5.57 -5.62
N SER A 167 3.31 -4.62 -5.96
CA SER A 167 2.98 -3.20 -5.96
C SER A 167 1.85 -2.86 -6.95
N VAL A 168 1.89 -3.43 -8.16
CA VAL A 168 0.86 -3.21 -9.18
C VAL A 168 -0.48 -3.80 -8.77
N VAL A 169 -0.49 -5.02 -8.22
CA VAL A 169 -1.69 -5.72 -7.74
C VAL A 169 -2.28 -5.05 -6.51
N THR A 170 -1.46 -4.45 -5.65
CA THR A 170 -1.94 -3.71 -4.48
C THR A 170 -2.71 -2.45 -4.89
N LEU A 171 -2.34 -1.80 -5.99
CA LEU A 171 -2.99 -0.57 -6.45
C LEU A 171 -4.53 -0.68 -6.60
N PRO A 172 -5.09 -1.61 -7.40
CA PRO A 172 -6.55 -1.74 -7.51
C PRO A 172 -7.22 -2.10 -6.18
N VAL A 173 -6.55 -2.84 -5.30
CA VAL A 173 -7.07 -3.20 -3.97
C VAL A 173 -7.28 -1.95 -3.11
N GLU A 174 -6.30 -1.06 -3.06
CA GLU A 174 -6.35 0.17 -2.24
C GLU A 174 -7.35 1.19 -2.79
N TYR A 175 -7.45 1.33 -4.12
CA TYR A 175 -8.45 2.18 -4.76
C TYR A 175 -9.87 1.66 -4.56
N ASP A 176 -10.11 0.35 -4.72
CA ASP A 176 -11.42 -0.26 -4.52
C ASP A 176 -11.87 -0.16 -3.06
N ALA A 177 -10.97 -0.40 -2.09
CA ALA A 177 -11.27 -0.21 -0.67
C ALA A 177 -11.68 1.24 -0.35
N SER A 178 -10.93 2.21 -0.89
CA SER A 178 -11.26 3.64 -0.77
C SER A 178 -12.60 4.01 -1.40
N ASN A 179 -12.90 3.47 -2.59
CA ASN A 179 -14.17 3.71 -3.27
C ASN A 179 -15.35 3.16 -2.48
N ARG A 180 -15.22 1.95 -1.91
CA ARG A 180 -16.25 1.35 -1.04
C ARG A 180 -16.46 2.16 0.22
N ALA A 181 -15.37 2.59 0.86
CA ALA A 181 -15.42 3.44 2.04
C ALA A 181 -16.19 4.73 1.78
N LEU A 182 -15.80 5.49 0.73
CA LEU A 182 -16.44 6.76 0.38
C LEU A 182 -17.90 6.56 -0.04
N ALA A 183 -18.18 5.53 -0.85
CA ALA A 183 -19.55 5.23 -1.27
C ALA A 183 -20.46 4.92 -0.07
N TRP A 184 -19.97 4.15 0.91
CA TRP A 184 -20.71 3.85 2.13
C TRP A 184 -20.88 5.09 3.01
N LEU A 185 -19.81 5.85 3.28
CA LEU A 185 -19.86 7.08 4.08
C LEU A 185 -20.90 8.08 3.54
N LYS A 186 -20.97 8.21 2.21
CA LYS A 186 -21.94 9.08 1.53
C LYS A 186 -23.35 8.51 1.55
N SER A 187 -23.53 7.25 1.15
CA SER A 187 -24.87 6.64 1.02
C SER A 187 -25.61 6.47 2.35
N LYS A 188 -24.86 6.27 3.45
CA LYS A 188 -25.41 6.16 4.80
C LYS A 188 -25.47 7.49 5.55
N ASN A 189 -25.14 8.61 4.90
CA ASN A 189 -25.08 9.94 5.51
C ASN A 189 -24.25 9.96 6.81
N ILE A 190 -23.12 9.23 6.84
CA ILE A 190 -22.23 9.21 8.00
C ILE A 190 -21.52 10.55 8.15
N VAL A 191 -21.14 11.15 7.03
CA VAL A 191 -20.37 12.40 6.99
C VAL A 191 -21.15 13.48 6.27
N SER A 192 -20.98 14.73 6.72
CA SER A 192 -21.50 15.90 6.01
C SER A 192 -20.74 16.13 4.69
N PRO A 193 -21.26 16.95 3.76
CA PRO A 193 -20.56 17.23 2.49
C PRO A 193 -19.15 17.82 2.66
N GLU A 194 -18.91 18.57 3.74
CA GLU A 194 -17.59 19.13 4.05
C GLU A 194 -16.64 18.04 4.60
N GLU A 195 -17.11 17.23 5.54
CA GLU A 195 -16.38 16.08 6.09
C GLU A 195 -16.04 15.07 4.99
N TYR A 196 -16.97 14.80 4.08
CA TYR A 196 -16.78 13.91 2.93
C TYR A 196 -15.62 14.35 2.04
N LYS A 197 -15.55 15.65 1.70
CA LYS A 197 -14.42 16.19 0.91
C LYS A 197 -13.08 16.00 1.63
N GLY A 198 -13.09 16.09 2.96
CA GLY A 198 -11.92 15.81 3.78
C GLY A 198 -11.49 14.34 3.73
N SER A 199 -12.46 13.44 3.91
CA SER A 199 -12.22 11.99 3.81
C SER A 199 -11.74 11.57 2.42
N GLU A 200 -12.36 12.09 1.36
CA GLU A 200 -11.98 11.84 -0.03
C GLU A 200 -10.55 12.32 -0.32
N ASP A 201 -10.18 13.54 0.08
CA ASP A 201 -8.83 14.05 -0.16
C ASP A 201 -7.80 13.25 0.65
N ALA A 202 -8.09 12.86 1.89
CA ALA A 202 -7.21 12.01 2.69
C ALA A 202 -6.93 10.66 2.00
N LEU A 203 -7.98 9.94 1.58
CA LEU A 203 -7.84 8.64 0.91
C LEU A 203 -7.18 8.76 -0.47
N LYS A 204 -7.44 9.86 -1.19
CA LYS A 204 -6.78 10.14 -2.47
C LYS A 204 -5.26 10.27 -2.31
N TRP A 205 -4.79 10.96 -1.27
CA TRP A 205 -3.35 11.06 -1.01
C TRP A 205 -2.75 9.75 -0.48
N ALA A 206 -3.53 8.93 0.24
CA ALA A 206 -3.12 7.59 0.61
C ALA A 206 -2.93 6.70 -0.64
N ALA A 207 -3.92 6.64 -1.53
CA ALA A 207 -3.82 5.86 -2.77
C ALA A 207 -2.63 6.28 -3.66
N ARG A 208 -2.24 7.57 -3.64
CA ARG A 208 -1.09 8.07 -4.38
C ARG A 208 0.25 7.52 -3.89
N THR A 209 0.40 7.15 -2.62
CA THR A 209 1.65 6.54 -2.13
C THR A 209 1.87 5.19 -2.82
N TYR A 210 0.81 4.40 -2.97
CA TYR A 210 0.83 3.13 -3.69
C TYR A 210 1.09 3.31 -5.19
N LEU A 211 0.51 4.35 -5.81
CA LEU A 211 0.77 4.67 -7.21
C LEU A 211 2.25 4.96 -7.46
N VAL A 212 2.86 5.81 -6.64
CA VAL A 212 4.29 6.14 -6.77
C VAL A 212 5.15 4.91 -6.53
N ALA A 213 4.81 4.07 -5.54
CA ALA A 213 5.52 2.82 -5.29
C ALA A 213 5.46 1.87 -6.49
N ALA A 214 4.29 1.72 -7.14
CA ALA A 214 4.14 0.89 -8.32
C ALA A 214 4.95 1.42 -9.52
N ILE A 215 4.89 2.72 -9.80
CA ILE A 215 5.70 3.36 -10.86
C ILE A 215 7.19 3.15 -10.58
N GLY A 216 7.60 3.35 -9.32
CA GLY A 216 8.99 3.17 -8.92
C GLY A 216 9.48 1.74 -9.12
N ALA A 217 8.69 0.76 -8.69
CA ALA A 217 9.02 -0.66 -8.84
C ALA A 217 9.10 -1.09 -10.32
N ILE A 218 8.24 -0.55 -11.19
CA ILE A 218 8.30 -0.80 -12.64
C ILE A 218 9.56 -0.18 -13.24
N ALA A 219 9.85 1.09 -12.92
CA ALA A 219 11.02 1.79 -13.43
C ALA A 219 12.33 1.09 -13.02
N SER A 220 12.43 0.66 -11.76
CA SER A 220 13.57 -0.11 -11.26
C SER A 220 13.71 -1.46 -11.97
N LEU A 221 12.60 -2.20 -12.16
CA LEU A 221 12.61 -3.48 -12.87
C LEU A 221 13.12 -3.33 -14.30
N LEU A 222 12.56 -2.37 -15.05
CA LEU A 222 12.94 -2.10 -16.43
C LEU A 222 14.40 -1.67 -16.54
N TYR A 223 14.85 -0.78 -15.66
CA TYR A 223 16.24 -0.32 -15.65
C TYR A 223 17.22 -1.49 -15.50
N TRP A 224 17.02 -2.35 -14.49
CA TRP A 224 17.91 -3.48 -14.25
C TRP A 224 17.79 -4.57 -15.31
N ALA A 225 16.59 -4.82 -15.84
CA ALA A 225 16.42 -5.75 -16.94
C ALA A 225 17.25 -5.31 -18.16
N LEU A 226 17.21 -4.02 -18.51
CA LEU A 226 18.04 -3.47 -19.58
C LEU A 226 19.54 -3.60 -19.28
N GLN A 227 19.98 -3.42 -18.03
CA GLN A 227 21.40 -3.60 -17.68
C GLN A 227 21.86 -5.07 -17.77
N VAL A 228 21.03 -6.02 -17.34
CA VAL A 228 21.37 -7.45 -17.33
C VAL A 228 21.30 -8.07 -18.72
N PHE A 229 20.31 -7.69 -19.54
CA PHE A 229 20.15 -8.25 -20.88
C PHE A 229 20.85 -7.44 -21.98
N GLY A 230 21.00 -6.13 -21.83
CA GLY A 230 21.69 -5.27 -22.79
C GLY A 230 23.21 -5.26 -22.68
N SER A 231 23.78 -5.95 -21.68
CA SER A 231 25.23 -6.20 -21.56
C SER A 231 25.68 -7.46 -22.31
N ARG A 232 24.82 -8.04 -23.16
CA ARG A 232 25.07 -9.28 -23.92
C ARG A 232 25.40 -9.09 -25.41
N ASP A 233 25.58 -7.84 -25.84
CA ASP A 233 26.11 -7.47 -27.17
C ASP A 233 27.47 -6.77 -27.00
#